data_AF-A0A8I1NDR8-F1
#
_entry.id   AF-A0A8I1NDR8-F1
#
_cell.length_a   1.000
_cell.length_b   1.000
_cell.length_c   1.000
_cell.angle_alpha   90.00
_cell.angle_beta   90.00
_cell.angle_gamma   90.00
#
_symmetry.space_group_name_H-M   'P 1'
#
loop_
_entity.id
_entity.type
_entity.pdbx_description
1 polymer ?
#
loop_
_entity_poly.entity_id
_entity_poly.type
_entity_poly.pdbx_seq_one_letter_code
_entity_poly.pdbx_strand_id
1 'polypeptide(L)'
;MTSQTPVGVAFQLGSLVDDARADAAEAIAERQQARLEKKLAEQKEEGKFGDLPGTVTQKTLDAIADCESGGDPKVVSSSGLYYGKYQFSPDTWESVGGKGLPSEASEAEQDYRAALLYTRSGPSQWPVCGQ
;
A
#
# COMPACT_ATOMS: atom_id res chain seq x y z
N MET A 1 -51.23 -61.11 -16.40
CA MET A 1 -50.58 -60.26 -15.37
C MET A 1 -49.15 -60.03 -15.81
N THR A 2 -48.81 -58.86 -16.35
CA THR A 2 -47.45 -58.29 -16.37
C THR A 2 -47.49 -57.03 -17.23
N SER A 3 -47.73 -55.88 -16.60
CA SER A 3 -47.30 -54.58 -17.13
C SER A 3 -46.20 -54.10 -16.19
N GLN A 4 -44.98 -54.04 -16.70
CA GLN A 4 -43.88 -53.34 -16.07
C GLN A 4 -43.32 -52.36 -17.10
N THR A 5 -43.62 -51.09 -16.90
CA THR A 5 -43.02 -49.99 -17.64
C THR A 5 -41.97 -49.35 -16.73
N PRO A 6 -40.73 -49.12 -17.19
CA PRO A 6 -39.68 -48.56 -16.34
C PRO A 6 -39.86 -47.06 -16.10
N VAL A 7 -39.54 -46.63 -14.88
CA VAL A 7 -39.54 -45.23 -14.46
C VAL A 7 -38.23 -44.57 -14.90
N GLY A 8 -38.39 -43.47 -15.64
CA GLY A 8 -37.56 -42.26 -15.69
C GLY A 8 -36.04 -42.36 -15.47
N VAL A 9 -35.28 -42.13 -16.54
CA VAL A 9 -33.92 -41.56 -16.46
C VAL A 9 -33.99 -40.13 -17.00
N ALA A 10 -34.28 -39.16 -16.14
CA ALA A 10 -34.30 -37.75 -16.50
C ALA A 10 -33.76 -36.85 -15.35
N PHE A 11 -32.71 -37.29 -14.65
CA PHE A 11 -32.14 -36.53 -13.53
C PHE A 11 -30.65 -36.15 -13.70
N GLN A 12 -29.99 -36.55 -14.79
CA GLN A 12 -28.51 -36.49 -14.82
C GLN A 12 -27.89 -35.22 -15.42
N LEU A 13 -28.67 -34.31 -16.04
CA LEU A 13 -28.11 -33.14 -16.74
C LEU A 13 -28.20 -31.81 -15.97
N GLY A 14 -29.06 -31.70 -14.95
CA GLY A 14 -29.19 -30.47 -14.14
C GLY A 14 -28.04 -30.30 -13.15
N SER A 15 -27.68 -31.37 -12.44
CA SER A 15 -26.65 -31.35 -11.38
C SER A 15 -25.31 -30.79 -11.85
N LEU A 16 -24.80 -31.24 -13.00
CA LEU A 16 -23.46 -30.89 -13.48
C LEU A 16 -23.28 -29.38 -13.76
N VAL A 17 -24.34 -28.68 -14.16
CA VAL A 17 -24.28 -27.24 -14.47
C VAL A 17 -24.40 -26.39 -13.20
N ASP A 18 -25.11 -26.92 -12.19
CA ASP A 18 -25.23 -26.31 -10.87
C ASP A 18 -23.95 -26.50 -10.05
N ASP A 19 -23.34 -27.70 -10.12
CA ASP A 19 -22.04 -28.01 -9.51
C ASP A 19 -20.94 -27.10 -10.09
N ALA A 20 -20.82 -26.99 -11.42
CA ALA A 20 -19.83 -26.13 -12.07
C ALA A 20 -20.03 -24.62 -11.78
N ARG A 21 -21.26 -24.17 -11.50
CA ARG A 21 -21.53 -22.79 -11.08
C ARG A 21 -21.13 -22.54 -9.63
N ALA A 22 -21.32 -23.53 -8.76
CA ALA A 22 -20.87 -23.46 -7.37
C ALA A 22 -19.34 -23.40 -7.29
N ASP A 23 -18.63 -24.24 -8.05
CA ASP A 23 -17.16 -24.22 -8.15
C ASP A 23 -16.63 -22.88 -8.68
N ALA A 24 -17.28 -22.32 -9.70
CA ALA A 24 -16.88 -21.02 -10.26
C ALA A 24 -17.14 -19.85 -9.28
N ALA A 25 -18.23 -19.91 -8.51
CA ALA A 25 -18.56 -18.91 -7.50
C ALA A 25 -17.58 -18.94 -6.32
N GLU A 26 -17.18 -20.13 -5.87
CA GLU A 26 -16.19 -20.31 -4.80
C GLU A 26 -14.81 -19.78 -5.22
N ALA A 27 -14.35 -20.13 -6.42
CA ALA A 27 -13.08 -19.62 -6.96
C ALA A 27 -13.06 -18.09 -7.14
N ILE A 28 -14.23 -17.46 -7.42
CA ILE A 28 -14.36 -16.00 -7.46
C ILE A 28 -14.30 -15.42 -6.03
N ALA A 29 -14.99 -16.03 -5.08
CA ALA A 29 -15.01 -15.59 -3.68
C ALA A 29 -13.62 -15.64 -3.05
N GLU A 30 -12.84 -16.70 -3.27
CA GLU A 30 -11.47 -16.82 -2.77
C GLU A 30 -10.55 -15.72 -3.34
N ARG A 31 -10.65 -15.44 -4.65
CA ARG A 31 -9.88 -14.34 -5.28
C ARG A 31 -10.28 -12.98 -4.75
N GLN A 32 -11.57 -12.78 -4.49
CA GLN A 32 -12.06 -11.55 -3.87
C GLN A 32 -11.54 -11.41 -2.44
N GLN A 33 -11.58 -12.48 -1.65
CA GLN A 33 -11.08 -12.50 -0.27
C GLN A 33 -9.59 -12.18 -0.23
N ALA A 34 -8.76 -12.83 -1.03
CA ALA A 34 -7.32 -12.54 -1.09
C ALA A 34 -7.02 -11.08 -1.47
N ARG A 35 -7.82 -10.49 -2.37
CA ARG A 35 -7.67 -9.08 -2.75
C ARG A 35 -8.07 -8.13 -1.62
N LEU A 36 -9.12 -8.45 -0.86
CA LEU A 36 -9.56 -7.66 0.29
C LEU A 36 -8.57 -7.73 1.44
N GLU A 37 -8.04 -8.92 1.73
CA GLU A 37 -7.00 -9.12 2.75
C GLU A 37 -5.73 -8.33 2.41
N LYS A 38 -5.29 -8.36 1.14
CA LYS A 38 -4.18 -7.53 0.67
C LYS A 38 -4.43 -6.03 0.86
N LYS A 39 -5.60 -5.54 0.44
CA LYS A 39 -5.97 -4.13 0.61
C LYS A 39 -6.05 -3.71 2.08
N LEU A 40 -6.58 -4.58 2.94
CA LEU A 40 -6.66 -4.32 4.37
C LEU A 40 -5.27 -4.23 4.99
N ALA A 41 -4.34 -5.09 4.56
CA ALA A 41 -2.94 -5.01 5.00
C ALA A 41 -2.28 -3.70 4.56
N GLU A 42 -2.45 -3.28 3.30
CA GLU A 42 -1.95 -2.00 2.78
C GLU A 42 -2.51 -0.82 3.59
N GLN A 43 -3.82 -0.77 3.81
CA GLN A 43 -4.47 0.28 4.60
C GLN A 43 -4.01 0.30 6.07
N LYS A 44 -3.76 -0.87 6.64
CA LYS A 44 -3.25 -0.98 8.02
C LYS A 44 -1.82 -0.46 8.14
N GLU A 45 -0.98 -0.75 7.15
CA GLU A 45 0.39 -0.20 7.10
C GLU A 45 0.38 1.32 6.91
N GLU A 46 -0.48 1.87 6.04
CA GLU A 46 -0.67 3.32 5.90
C GLU A 46 -1.18 3.97 7.21
N GLY A 47 -2.15 3.34 7.87
CA GLY A 47 -2.72 3.84 9.12
C GLY A 47 -1.73 3.89 10.29
N LYS A 48 -0.61 3.15 10.22
CA LYS A 48 0.46 3.17 11.24
C LYS A 48 1.17 4.53 11.30
N PHE A 49 1.17 5.28 10.21
CA PHE A 49 1.90 6.53 10.04
C PHE A 49 0.99 7.75 9.94
N GLY A 50 -0.30 7.60 10.27
CA GLY A 50 -1.31 8.65 10.12
C GLY A 50 -1.15 9.86 11.04
N ASP A 51 -0.41 9.72 12.16
CA ASP A 51 -0.12 10.81 13.08
C ASP A 51 1.37 11.22 12.98
N LEU A 52 1.61 12.50 12.66
CA LEU A 52 2.97 13.03 12.62
C LEU A 52 3.55 13.18 14.04
N PRO A 53 4.80 12.76 14.28
CA PRO A 53 5.47 12.94 15.55
C PRO A 53 5.95 14.38 15.75
N GLY A 54 5.90 14.84 17.01
CA GLY A 54 6.48 16.11 17.43
C GLY A 54 5.58 17.31 17.15
N THR A 55 6.20 18.47 16.92
CA THR A 55 5.51 19.76 16.72
C THR A 55 5.48 20.21 15.26
N VAL A 56 6.04 19.42 14.34
CA VAL A 56 6.06 19.76 12.91
C VAL A 56 4.67 19.55 12.32
N THR A 57 4.25 20.50 11.49
CA THR A 57 2.93 20.43 10.84
C THR A 57 3.06 19.80 9.47
N GLN A 58 2.00 19.13 9.00
CA GLN A 58 1.93 18.61 7.63
C GLN A 58 2.24 19.70 6.61
N LYS A 59 1.68 20.91 6.79
CA LYS A 59 1.95 22.07 5.92
C LYS A 59 3.45 22.41 5.81
N THR A 60 4.21 22.29 6.90
CA THR A 60 5.66 22.52 6.88
C THR A 60 6.37 21.46 6.04
N LEU A 61 5.96 20.20 6.19
CA LEU A 61 6.54 19.11 5.42
C LEU A 61 6.14 19.18 3.94
N ASP A 62 4.90 19.55 3.63
CA ASP A 62 4.44 19.72 2.24
C ASP A 62 5.27 20.79 1.53
N ALA A 63 5.58 21.91 2.19
CA ALA A 63 6.44 22.95 1.62
C ALA A 63 7.86 22.45 1.31
N ILE A 64 8.43 21.60 2.17
CA ILE A 64 9.72 20.95 1.92
C ILE A 64 9.60 20.00 0.74
N ALA A 65 8.59 19.13 0.73
CA ALA A 65 8.36 18.14 -0.31
C ALA A 65 8.14 18.76 -1.70
N ASP A 66 7.36 19.83 -1.77
CA ASP A 66 7.12 20.57 -3.01
C ASP A 66 8.42 21.14 -3.58
N CYS A 67 9.31 21.64 -2.73
CA CYS A 67 10.61 22.14 -3.12
C CYS A 67 11.59 21.02 -3.53
N GLU A 68 11.58 19.88 -2.82
CA GLU A 68 12.52 18.77 -3.03
C GLU A 68 12.17 17.92 -4.27
N SER A 69 10.89 17.61 -4.48
CA SER A 69 10.46 16.72 -5.57
C SER A 69 9.18 17.16 -6.29
N GLY A 70 8.59 18.30 -5.92
CA GLY A 70 7.23 18.63 -6.32
C GLY A 70 6.18 17.72 -5.67
N GLY A 71 6.52 17.12 -4.53
CA GLY A 71 5.63 16.24 -3.78
C GLY A 71 5.56 14.80 -4.30
N ASP A 72 6.40 14.37 -5.24
CA ASP A 72 6.37 13.01 -5.79
C ASP A 72 6.99 11.98 -4.80
N PRO A 73 6.20 11.03 -4.24
CA PRO A 73 6.72 10.03 -3.30
C PRO A 73 7.52 8.91 -3.96
N LYS A 74 7.51 8.80 -5.29
CA LYS A 74 8.17 7.73 -6.06
C LYS A 74 9.38 8.21 -6.85
N VAL A 75 9.68 9.52 -6.80
CA VAL A 75 10.82 10.08 -7.54
C VAL A 75 12.14 9.45 -7.09
N VAL A 76 13.07 9.34 -8.04
CA VAL A 76 14.47 9.08 -7.78
C VAL A 76 15.25 10.20 -8.45
N SER A 77 16.14 10.83 -7.70
CA SER A 77 17.03 11.87 -8.23
C SER A 77 17.79 11.41 -9.47
N SER A 78 18.18 12.35 -10.34
CA SER A 78 18.96 12.06 -11.55
C SER A 78 20.30 11.39 -11.28
N SER A 79 20.88 11.61 -10.10
CA SER A 79 22.10 10.93 -9.64
C SER A 79 21.85 9.53 -9.07
N GLY A 80 20.59 9.18 -8.77
CA GLY A 80 20.24 7.93 -8.11
C GLY A 80 20.66 7.85 -6.65
N LEU A 81 20.95 8.98 -5.99
CA LEU A 81 21.42 9.01 -4.58
C LEU A 81 20.32 9.36 -3.58
N TYR A 82 19.30 10.07 -4.04
CA TYR A 82 18.16 10.55 -3.25
C TYR A 82 16.84 10.03 -3.81
N TYR A 83 15.92 9.74 -2.89
CA TYR A 83 14.69 9.00 -3.18
C TYR A 83 13.48 9.60 -2.46
N GLY A 84 12.33 9.52 -3.13
CA GLY A 84 11.02 9.82 -2.58
C GLY A 84 10.74 11.31 -2.36
N LYS A 85 9.62 11.57 -1.69
CA LYS A 85 8.99 12.90 -1.51
C LYS A 85 9.92 13.93 -0.89
N TYR A 86 10.81 13.50 0.00
CA TYR A 86 11.73 14.38 0.75
C TYR A 86 13.18 14.21 0.33
N GLN A 87 13.44 13.48 -0.76
CA GLN A 87 14.78 13.25 -1.31
C GLN A 87 15.75 12.73 -0.25
N PHE A 88 15.34 11.70 0.49
CA PHE A 88 16.19 11.05 1.49
C PHE A 88 17.34 10.30 0.82
N SER A 89 18.53 10.33 1.46
CA SER A 89 19.55 9.30 1.21
C SER A 89 19.18 8.00 1.94
N PRO A 90 19.63 6.82 1.47
CA PRO A 90 19.39 5.54 2.14
C PRO A 90 19.87 5.53 3.61
N ASP A 91 21.05 6.08 3.89
CA ASP A 91 21.61 6.13 5.25
C ASP A 91 20.75 6.98 6.19
N THR A 92 20.30 8.15 5.73
CA THR A 92 19.46 9.04 6.53
C THR A 92 18.09 8.40 6.76
N TRP A 93 17.52 7.75 5.76
CA TRP A 93 16.28 6.99 5.85
C TRP A 93 16.36 5.90 6.91
N GLU A 94 17.42 5.08 6.88
CA GLU A 94 17.67 4.05 7.88
C GLU A 94 17.85 4.66 9.28
N SER A 95 18.53 5.81 9.39
CA SER A 95 18.75 6.51 10.67
C SER A 95 17.46 6.94 11.38
N VAL A 96 16.33 7.03 10.67
CA VAL A 96 15.00 7.33 11.23
C VAL A 96 14.07 6.11 11.18
N GLY A 97 14.64 4.90 11.07
CA GLY A 97 13.91 3.64 11.12
C GLY A 97 13.32 3.19 9.78
N GLY A 98 13.74 3.82 8.68
CA GLY A 98 13.44 3.41 7.31
C GLY A 98 13.91 2.00 6.99
N LYS A 99 13.16 1.30 6.13
CA LYS A 99 13.57 0.04 5.53
C LYS A 99 13.46 0.18 4.01
N GLY A 100 14.30 -0.54 3.27
CA GLY A 100 14.34 -0.44 1.81
C GLY A 100 14.64 1.00 1.35
N LEU A 101 14.16 1.36 0.16
CA LEU A 101 14.31 2.71 -0.35
C LEU A 101 13.13 3.60 0.07
N PRO A 102 13.36 4.91 0.33
CA PRO A 102 12.29 5.87 0.62
C PRO A 102 11.18 5.87 -0.44
N SER A 103 11.54 5.76 -1.72
CA SER A 103 10.57 5.74 -2.83
C SER A 103 9.72 4.46 -2.88
N GLU A 104 10.11 3.39 -2.18
CA GLU A 104 9.31 2.16 -2.06
C GLU A 104 8.26 2.27 -0.94
N ALA A 105 8.51 3.13 0.05
CA ALA A 105 7.61 3.36 1.18
C ALA A 105 6.31 4.07 0.76
N SER A 106 5.28 3.95 1.60
CA SER A 106 4.04 4.72 1.43
C SER A 106 4.30 6.21 1.68
N GLU A 107 3.46 7.09 1.15
CA GLU A 107 3.62 8.53 1.36
C GLU A 107 3.52 8.90 2.84
N ALA A 108 2.53 8.36 3.56
CA ALA A 108 2.38 8.57 5.00
C ALA A 108 3.63 8.15 5.78
N GLU A 109 4.26 7.05 5.36
CA GLU A 109 5.50 6.55 5.95
C GLU A 109 6.68 7.52 5.75
N GLN A 110 6.75 8.16 4.58
CA GLN A 110 7.75 9.16 4.25
C GLN A 110 7.52 10.45 5.07
N ASP A 111 6.28 10.94 5.13
CA ASP A 111 5.90 12.12 5.92
C ASP A 111 6.22 11.93 7.40
N TYR A 112 5.88 10.76 7.96
CA TYR A 112 6.20 10.40 9.34
C TYR A 112 7.71 10.43 9.62
N ARG A 113 8.54 9.90 8.72
CA ARG A 113 9.99 9.88 8.89
C ARG A 113 10.64 11.24 8.66
N ALA A 114 10.12 12.02 7.72
CA ALA A 114 10.51 13.42 7.57
C ALA A 114 10.20 14.21 8.86
N ALA A 115 9.03 13.98 9.46
CA ALA A 115 8.67 14.58 10.74
C ALA A 115 9.61 14.16 11.89
N LEU A 116 9.98 12.88 11.96
CA LEU A 116 10.96 12.39 12.93
C LEU A 116 12.32 13.08 12.75
N LEU A 117 12.81 13.13 11.50
CA LEU A 117 14.09 13.76 11.19
C LEU A 117 14.06 15.25 11.53
N TYR A 118 12.99 15.95 11.14
CA TYR A 118 12.79 17.37 11.43
C TYR A 118 12.77 17.62 12.93
N THR A 119 12.04 16.81 13.70
CA THR A 119 11.97 16.93 15.16
C THR A 119 13.34 16.67 15.82
N ARG A 120 14.13 15.73 15.29
CA ARG A 120 15.46 15.38 15.82
C ARG A 120 16.56 16.39 15.45
N SER A 121 16.58 16.84 14.20
CA SER A 121 17.73 17.50 13.57
C SER A 121 17.40 18.89 13.01
N GLY A 122 16.14 19.30 13.12
CA GLY A 122 15.64 20.58 12.62
C GLY A 122 15.59 20.66 11.09
N PRO A 123 15.24 21.84 10.55
CA PRO A 123 15.12 22.08 9.11
C PRO A 123 16.46 21.98 8.36
N SER A 124 17.60 21.99 9.06
CA SER A 124 18.94 21.98 8.47
C SER A 124 19.24 20.77 7.57
N GLN A 125 18.44 19.70 7.69
CA GLN A 125 18.52 18.53 6.83
C GLN A 125 18.04 18.80 5.40
N TRP A 126 17.27 19.87 5.21
CA TRP A 126 16.85 20.41 3.93
C TRP A 126 17.37 21.84 3.81
N PRO A 127 18.68 22.04 3.56
CA PRO A 127 19.34 23.34 3.71
C PRO A 127 18.77 24.45 2.81
N VAL A 128 18.19 24.07 1.66
CA VAL A 128 17.53 24.98 0.73
C VAL A 128 16.02 25.00 0.94
N CYS A 129 15.41 23.82 1.05
CA CYS A 129 13.95 23.67 1.05
C CYS A 129 13.28 23.75 2.44
N GLY A 130 14.06 23.75 3.52
CA GLY A 130 13.59 23.79 4.91
C GLY A 130 13.57 25.19 5.56
N GLN A 131 13.81 26.24 4.78
CA GLN A 131 13.88 27.63 5.26
C GLN A 131 12.49 28.25 5.48
#